data_AF-A0A1F2PH08-F1
#
_entry.id   AF-A0A1F2PH08-F1
#
_cell.length_a   1.000
_cell.length_b   1.000
_cell.length_c   1.000
_cell.angle_alpha   90.00
_cell.angle_beta   90.00
_cell.angle_gamma   90.00
#
_symmetry.space_group_name_H-M   'P 1'
#
loop_
_entity.id
_entity.type
_entity.pdbx_description
1 polymer ?
#
loop_
_entity_poly.entity_id
_entity_poly.type
_entity_poly.pdbx_seq_one_letter_code
_entity_poly.pdbx_strand_id
1 'polypeptide(L)'
;MEMAWQLGVWFMQVYGDWGYQPVVFALPEPRKIVKERLYTGNSQASRRAYEKQEAAETETLKKALAEKEALIAQLQSIVEKHFSVTPATLPQRAKQAKTAADHLKLSEAQTRYLIDSQLRKVGWEADTVSLTYASGARPEKGKARAIAEWPTDSTVRKSGYADYALFVGTKLVGMIEAKRSAIYSSSVIDYQCKSYAQTVREADAPYIIGNWNGYKAPLLFATNGRKYLKQLETKSGIWFRDVRSDANIPKELQVWISPTGSLVDLLIDYYF
;
A
#
# COMPACT_ATOMS: atom_id res chain seq x y z
N MET A 1 -21.43 -26.08 2.85
CA MET A 1 -22.11 -26.13 4.15
C MET A 1 -21.24 -26.77 5.23
N GLU A 2 -20.51 -27.84 4.94
CA GLU A 2 -19.57 -28.49 5.89
C GLU A 2 -18.43 -27.57 6.37
N MET A 3 -17.83 -26.76 5.49
CA MET A 3 -16.80 -25.78 5.89
C MET A 3 -17.31 -24.73 6.90
N ALA A 4 -18.57 -24.31 6.80
CA ALA A 4 -19.16 -23.37 7.74
C ALA A 4 -19.39 -24.02 9.12
N TRP A 5 -19.75 -25.31 9.12
CA TRP A 5 -19.85 -26.11 10.34
C TRP A 5 -18.49 -26.29 11.03
N GLN A 6 -17.42 -26.60 10.28
CA GLN A 6 -16.06 -26.71 10.82
C GLN A 6 -15.57 -25.41 11.48
N LEU A 7 -15.85 -24.26 10.86
CA LEU A 7 -15.55 -22.94 11.43
C LEU A 7 -16.32 -22.68 12.73
N GLY A 8 -17.58 -23.11 12.81
CA GLY A 8 -18.39 -23.00 14.03
C GLY A 8 -17.90 -23.90 15.16
N VAL A 9 -17.48 -25.13 14.85
CA VAL A 9 -16.85 -26.04 15.82
C VAL A 9 -15.57 -25.44 16.38
N TRP A 10 -14.69 -24.94 15.49
CA TRP A 10 -13.47 -24.28 15.91
C TRP A 10 -13.74 -23.07 16.82
N PHE A 11 -14.70 -22.22 16.45
CA PHE A 11 -15.10 -21.08 17.28
C PHE A 11 -15.57 -21.51 18.68
N MET A 12 -16.40 -22.56 18.77
CA MET A 12 -16.91 -23.07 20.05
C MET A 12 -15.81 -23.68 20.93
N GLN A 13 -14.83 -24.35 20.33
CA GLN A 13 -13.71 -24.93 21.07
C GLN A 13 -12.70 -23.88 21.55
N VAL A 14 -12.57 -22.75 20.85
CA VAL A 14 -11.59 -21.71 21.19
C VAL A 14 -12.18 -20.63 22.11
N TYR A 15 -13.46 -20.27 21.93
CA TYR A 15 -14.07 -19.14 22.64
C TYR A 15 -15.37 -19.51 23.39
N GLY A 16 -15.89 -20.71 23.19
CA GLY A 16 -17.13 -21.18 23.81
C GLY A 16 -16.89 -22.11 25.00
N ASP A 17 -17.62 -23.23 25.01
CA ASP A 17 -17.48 -24.26 26.04
C ASP A 17 -16.26 -25.15 25.75
N TRP A 18 -15.25 -25.08 26.63
CA TRP A 18 -14.02 -25.85 26.53
C TRP A 18 -14.25 -27.38 26.61
N GLY A 19 -15.39 -27.82 27.14
CA GLY A 19 -15.81 -29.23 27.16
C GLY A 19 -16.55 -29.69 25.90
N TYR A 20 -16.74 -28.81 24.90
CA TYR A 20 -17.54 -29.10 23.72
C TYR A 20 -16.92 -30.19 22.83
N GLN A 21 -17.61 -31.33 22.75
CA GLN A 21 -17.28 -32.45 21.87
C GLN A 21 -18.15 -32.38 20.60
N PRO A 22 -17.58 -32.06 19.43
CA PRO A 22 -18.35 -31.94 18.20
C PRO A 22 -18.84 -33.32 17.72
N VAL A 23 -20.12 -33.41 17.36
CA VAL A 23 -20.71 -34.58 16.69
C VAL A 23 -20.38 -34.54 15.20
N VAL A 24 -20.21 -35.69 14.54
CA VAL A 24 -19.94 -35.75 13.09
C VAL A 24 -20.98 -34.96 12.29
N PHE A 25 -20.50 -34.17 11.32
CA PHE A 25 -21.37 -33.38 10.44
C PHE A 25 -22.39 -34.27 9.73
N ALA A 26 -23.67 -33.97 9.93
CA ALA A 26 -24.78 -34.61 9.22
C ALA A 26 -25.66 -33.54 8.59
N LEU A 27 -25.96 -33.68 7.30
CA LEU A 27 -26.94 -32.82 6.62
C LEU A 27 -28.32 -33.12 7.20
N PRO A 28 -29.13 -32.10 7.57
CA PRO A 28 -30.49 -32.34 8.03
C PRO A 28 -31.28 -33.02 6.91
N GLU A 29 -32.10 -34.02 7.27
CA GLU A 29 -32.95 -34.66 6.27
C GLU A 29 -33.82 -33.60 5.58
N PRO A 30 -33.90 -33.62 4.23
CA PRO A 30 -34.69 -32.65 3.50
C PRO A 30 -36.12 -32.71 4.01
N ARG A 31 -36.54 -31.64 4.69
CA ARG A 31 -37.89 -31.51 5.23
C ARG A 31 -38.83 -31.72 4.05
N LYS A 32 -39.59 -32.82 4.05
CA LYS A 32 -40.66 -33.04 3.07
C LYS A 32 -41.71 -31.97 3.31
N ILE A 33 -41.55 -30.81 2.68
CA ILE A 33 -42.59 -29.80 2.61
C ILE A 33 -43.71 -30.46 1.81
N VAL A 34 -44.73 -30.92 2.53
CA VAL A 34 -45.96 -31.41 1.91
C VAL A 34 -46.58 -30.19 1.23
N LYS A 35 -46.39 -30.07 -0.09
CA LYS A 35 -46.81 -28.95 -0.96
C LYS A 35 -48.33 -28.70 -0.98
N GLU A 36 -49.10 -29.44 -0.19
CA GLU A 36 -50.56 -29.43 -0.16
C GLU A 36 -51.13 -28.18 0.53
N ARG A 37 -50.35 -27.47 1.35
CA ARG A 37 -50.85 -26.35 2.16
C ARG A 37 -50.51 -24.95 1.65
N LEU A 38 -49.96 -24.80 0.45
CA LEU A 38 -49.60 -23.48 -0.13
C LEU A 38 -50.65 -22.92 -1.11
N TYR A 39 -51.67 -23.70 -1.52
CA TYR A 39 -52.61 -23.27 -2.56
C TYR A 39 -54.07 -23.64 -2.26
N THR A 40 -54.65 -23.03 -1.23
CA THR A 40 -56.11 -22.97 -1.10
C THR A 40 -56.65 -21.92 -2.06
N GLY A 41 -57.03 -22.30 -3.29
CA GLY A 41 -57.95 -21.48 -4.10
C GLY A 41 -57.67 -21.20 -5.59
N ASN A 42 -56.67 -21.79 -6.26
CA ASN A 42 -56.41 -21.46 -7.68
C ASN A 42 -56.73 -22.61 -8.66
N SER A 43 -57.42 -22.27 -9.74
CA SER A 43 -57.93 -23.18 -10.79
C SER A 43 -56.84 -24.08 -11.40
N GLN A 44 -57.23 -25.23 -11.99
CA GLN A 44 -56.31 -26.17 -12.65
C GLN A 44 -55.39 -25.49 -13.69
N ALA A 45 -55.85 -24.42 -14.33
CA ALA A 45 -55.06 -23.64 -15.28
C ALA A 45 -53.90 -22.87 -14.61
N SER A 46 -54.14 -22.29 -13.44
CA SER A 46 -53.12 -21.58 -12.65
C SER A 46 -52.05 -22.53 -12.12
N ARG A 47 -52.42 -23.76 -11.75
CA ARG A 47 -51.45 -24.80 -11.33
C ARG A 47 -50.52 -25.20 -12.48
N ARG A 48 -51.07 -25.46 -13.67
CA ARG A 48 -50.28 -25.79 -14.87
C ARG A 48 -49.36 -24.66 -15.31
N ALA A 49 -49.80 -23.40 -15.18
CA ALA A 49 -48.97 -22.24 -15.48
C ALA A 49 -47.78 -22.13 -14.52
N TYR A 50 -48.01 -22.33 -13.21
CA TYR A 50 -46.95 -22.35 -12.20
C TYR A 50 -45.98 -23.52 -12.38
N GLU A 51 -46.47 -24.74 -12.63
CA GLU A 51 -45.64 -25.92 -12.90
C GLU A 51 -44.74 -25.71 -14.13
N LYS A 52 -45.28 -25.06 -15.18
CA LYS A 52 -44.51 -24.74 -16.38
C LYS A 52 -43.46 -23.64 -16.11
N GLN A 53 -43.76 -22.68 -15.24
CA GLN A 53 -42.83 -21.64 -14.83
C GLN A 53 -41.71 -22.20 -13.94
N GLU A 54 -42.03 -23.05 -12.95
CA GLU A 54 -41.03 -23.78 -12.15
C GLU A 54 -40.16 -24.69 -13.03
N ALA A 55 -40.76 -25.39 -14.00
CA ALA A 55 -40.00 -26.23 -14.94
C ALA A 55 -39.02 -25.40 -15.78
N ALA A 56 -39.45 -24.24 -16.28
CA ALA A 56 -38.57 -23.34 -17.01
C ALA A 56 -37.45 -22.76 -16.12
N GLU A 57 -37.78 -22.31 -14.91
CA GLU A 57 -36.81 -21.76 -13.97
C GLU A 57 -35.79 -22.81 -13.53
N THR A 58 -36.22 -24.03 -13.22
CA THR A 58 -35.32 -25.14 -12.87
C THR A 58 -34.42 -25.53 -14.04
N GLU A 59 -34.89 -25.46 -15.29
CA GLU A 59 -34.04 -25.70 -16.45
C GLU A 59 -33.00 -24.59 -16.65
N THR A 60 -33.38 -23.32 -16.43
CA THR A 60 -32.42 -22.19 -16.49
C THR A 60 -31.36 -22.27 -15.40
N LEU A 61 -31.75 -22.64 -14.17
CA LEU A 61 -30.83 -22.81 -13.04
C LEU A 61 -29.87 -23.98 -13.27
N LYS A 62 -30.35 -25.09 -13.86
CA LYS A 62 -29.49 -26.22 -14.22
C LYS A 62 -28.45 -25.85 -15.28
N LYS A 63 -28.82 -25.08 -16.30
CA LYS A 63 -27.89 -24.57 -17.32
C LYS A 63 -26.85 -23.64 -16.70
N ALA A 64 -27.28 -22.69 -15.86
CA ALA A 64 -26.36 -21.79 -15.16
C ALA A 64 -25.40 -22.53 -14.22
N LEU A 65 -25.86 -23.58 -13.53
CA LEU A 65 -25.01 -24.40 -12.67
C LEU A 65 -23.93 -25.14 -13.48
N ALA A 66 -24.32 -25.76 -14.60
CA ALA A 66 -23.39 -26.47 -15.49
C ALA A 66 -22.33 -25.53 -16.09
N GLU A 67 -22.70 -24.30 -16.48
CA GLU A 67 -21.75 -23.28 -16.93
C GLU A 67 -20.76 -22.86 -15.84
N LYS A 68 -21.24 -22.69 -14.60
CA LYS A 68 -20.38 -22.34 -13.46
C LYS A 68 -19.45 -23.49 -13.08
N GLU A 69 -19.92 -24.74 -13.11
CA GLU A 69 -19.09 -25.92 -12.87
C GLU A 69 -18.02 -26.08 -13.95
N ALA A 70 -18.35 -25.85 -15.22
CA ALA A 70 -17.37 -25.85 -16.32
C ALA A 70 -16.32 -24.73 -16.14
N LEU A 71 -16.74 -23.55 -15.70
CA LEU A 71 -15.82 -22.45 -15.40
C LEU A 71 -14.92 -22.77 -14.20
N ILE A 72 -15.46 -23.39 -13.16
CA ILE A 72 -14.68 -23.85 -11.99
C ILE A 72 -13.65 -24.89 -12.44
N ALA A 73 -14.03 -25.87 -13.26
CA ALA A 73 -13.11 -26.89 -13.78
C ALA A 73 -12.02 -26.26 -14.66
N GLN A 74 -12.36 -25.28 -15.51
CA GLN A 74 -11.38 -24.53 -16.29
C GLN A 74 -10.40 -23.76 -15.38
N LEU A 75 -10.92 -23.02 -14.39
CA LEU A 75 -10.10 -22.29 -13.43
C LEU A 75 -9.22 -23.23 -12.59
N GLN A 76 -9.74 -24.37 -12.16
CA GLN A 76 -8.97 -25.40 -11.47
C GLN A 76 -7.84 -25.95 -12.36
N SER A 77 -8.11 -26.23 -13.63
CA SER A 77 -7.06 -26.68 -14.56
C SER A 77 -5.99 -25.62 -14.82
N ILE A 78 -6.38 -24.33 -14.85
CA ILE A 78 -5.45 -23.20 -14.95
C ILE A 78 -4.61 -23.11 -13.68
N VAL A 79 -5.24 -23.25 -12.51
CA VAL A 79 -4.53 -23.28 -11.22
C VAL A 79 -3.59 -24.48 -11.17
N GLU A 80 -3.96 -25.69 -11.55
CA GLU A 80 -3.06 -26.85 -11.52
C GLU A 80 -1.88 -26.72 -12.51
N LYS A 81 -2.13 -26.15 -13.70
CA LYS A 81 -1.10 -25.90 -14.72
C LYS A 81 -0.14 -24.75 -14.37
N HIS A 82 -0.62 -23.72 -13.66
CA HIS A 82 0.18 -22.55 -13.28
C HIS A 82 0.69 -22.58 -11.83
N PHE A 83 0.04 -23.35 -10.96
CA PHE A 83 0.33 -23.59 -9.55
C PHE A 83 0.49 -25.09 -9.30
N SER A 84 1.32 -25.76 -10.09
CA SER A 84 1.96 -27.00 -9.65
C SER A 84 2.90 -26.62 -8.49
N VAL A 85 2.31 -26.39 -7.31
CA VAL A 85 3.03 -26.06 -6.08
C VAL A 85 3.73 -27.32 -5.64
N THR A 86 4.90 -27.58 -6.23
CA THR A 86 5.97 -28.12 -5.39
C THR A 86 6.09 -27.15 -4.22
N PRO A 87 6.14 -27.62 -2.96
CA PRO A 87 6.32 -26.74 -1.82
C PRO A 87 7.69 -26.07 -1.97
N ALA A 88 7.70 -24.92 -2.64
CA ALA A 88 8.88 -24.11 -2.81
C ALA A 88 9.36 -23.77 -1.40
N THR A 89 10.58 -24.19 -1.09
CA THR A 89 11.23 -23.90 0.17
C THR A 89 11.26 -22.37 0.37
N LEU A 90 11.28 -21.90 1.63
CA LEU A 90 11.38 -20.45 1.94
C LEU A 90 12.42 -19.69 1.07
N PRO A 91 13.60 -20.27 0.76
CA PRO A 91 14.57 -19.66 -0.16
C PRO A 91 14.08 -19.52 -1.61
N GLN A 92 13.36 -20.50 -2.16
CA GLN A 92 12.81 -20.42 -3.52
C GLN A 92 11.71 -19.37 -3.62
N ARG A 93 10.84 -19.27 -2.61
CA ARG A 93 9.82 -18.20 -2.55
C ARG A 93 10.48 -16.82 -2.44
N ALA A 94 11.51 -16.69 -1.60
CA ALA A 94 12.27 -15.44 -1.50
C ALA A 94 12.96 -15.08 -2.84
N LYS A 95 13.51 -16.06 -3.56
CA LYS A 95 14.11 -15.87 -4.88
C LYS A 95 13.07 -15.44 -5.93
N GLN A 96 11.92 -16.11 -5.97
CA GLN A 96 10.82 -15.75 -6.88
C GLN A 96 10.23 -14.38 -6.55
N ALA A 97 10.03 -14.06 -5.27
CA ALA A 97 9.60 -12.74 -4.82
C ALA A 97 10.62 -11.65 -5.18
N LYS A 98 11.92 -11.95 -5.05
CA LYS A 98 13.02 -11.06 -5.47
C LYS A 98 13.00 -10.81 -6.98
N THR A 99 12.85 -11.86 -7.78
CA THR A 99 12.75 -11.76 -9.24
C THR A 99 11.50 -10.95 -9.65
N ALA A 100 10.34 -11.25 -9.07
CA ALA A 100 9.10 -10.53 -9.34
C ALA A 100 9.18 -9.05 -8.94
N ALA A 101 9.80 -8.74 -7.79
CA ALA A 101 10.05 -7.37 -7.37
C ALA A 101 11.02 -6.64 -8.31
N ASP A 102 12.04 -7.32 -8.83
CA ASP A 102 13.00 -6.72 -9.77
C ASP A 102 12.39 -6.47 -11.17
N HIS A 103 11.34 -7.22 -11.56
CA HIS A 103 10.60 -6.99 -12.81
C HIS A 103 9.47 -5.95 -12.70
N LEU A 104 9.07 -5.53 -11.50
CA LEU A 104 8.07 -4.49 -11.27
C LEU A 104 8.65 -3.11 -11.61
N LYS A 105 8.56 -2.71 -12.89
CA LYS A 105 8.86 -1.36 -13.35
C LYS A 105 7.67 -0.45 -13.04
N LEU A 106 7.70 0.20 -11.89
CA LEU A 106 6.72 1.22 -11.53
C LEU A 106 6.93 2.48 -12.38
N SER A 107 5.82 3.13 -12.77
CA SER A 107 5.88 4.50 -13.27
C SER A 107 6.21 5.48 -12.14
N GLU A 108 6.69 6.68 -12.47
CA GLU A 108 6.97 7.73 -11.48
C GLU A 108 5.74 8.12 -10.66
N ALA A 109 4.58 8.22 -11.31
CA ALA A 109 3.32 8.47 -10.63
C ALA A 109 2.98 7.36 -9.62
N GLN A 110 3.22 6.09 -9.98
CA GLN A 110 3.01 4.96 -9.07
C GLN A 110 4.03 4.96 -7.91
N THR A 111 5.30 5.27 -8.18
CA THR A 111 6.32 5.41 -7.14
C THR A 111 5.96 6.53 -6.17
N ARG A 112 5.50 7.68 -6.67
CA ARG A 112 5.05 8.81 -5.83
C ARG A 112 3.85 8.45 -4.98
N TYR A 113 2.84 7.80 -5.55
CA TYR A 113 1.68 7.32 -4.79
C TYR A 113 2.06 6.36 -3.64
N LEU A 114 3.05 5.49 -3.85
CA LEU A 114 3.57 4.63 -2.79
C LEU A 114 4.29 5.43 -1.70
N ILE A 115 5.08 6.44 -2.08
CA ILE A 115 5.75 7.34 -1.13
C ILE A 115 4.71 8.11 -0.30
N ASP A 116 3.67 8.67 -0.91
CA ASP A 116 2.57 9.35 -0.22
C ASP A 116 1.93 8.45 0.84
N SER A 117 1.66 7.18 0.49
CA SER A 117 1.10 6.21 1.43
C SER A 117 2.04 5.94 2.61
N GLN A 118 3.35 5.92 2.38
CA GLN A 118 4.34 5.69 3.43
C GLN A 118 4.52 6.90 4.34
N LEU A 119 4.54 8.10 3.77
CA LEU A 119 4.62 9.37 4.49
C LEU A 119 3.38 9.59 5.37
N ARG A 120 2.18 9.33 4.84
CA ARG A 120 0.92 9.40 5.61
C ARG A 120 0.90 8.47 6.82
N LYS A 121 1.49 7.28 6.71
CA LYS A 121 1.54 6.32 7.83
C LYS A 121 2.34 6.82 9.02
N VAL A 122 3.29 7.73 8.82
CA VAL A 122 4.12 8.28 9.90
C VAL A 122 3.70 9.68 10.33
N GLY A 123 2.59 10.20 9.78
CA GLY A 123 1.99 11.47 10.19
C GLY A 123 2.21 12.65 9.25
N TRP A 124 2.80 12.46 8.07
CA TRP A 124 2.90 13.53 7.06
C TRP A 124 1.63 13.63 6.22
N GLU A 125 1.15 14.86 5.97
CA GLU A 125 0.19 15.15 4.92
C GLU A 125 0.90 15.08 3.56
N ALA A 126 0.64 14.02 2.81
CA ALA A 126 1.23 13.79 1.49
C ALA A 126 0.15 13.30 0.51
N ASP A 127 0.01 14.00 -0.61
CA ASP A 127 -0.88 13.65 -1.71
C ASP A 127 -0.37 14.29 -2.99
N THR A 128 0.30 13.53 -3.84
CA THR A 128 0.87 14.03 -5.10
C THR A 128 -0.15 14.46 -6.13
N VAL A 129 -1.45 14.23 -5.92
CA VAL A 129 -2.51 14.73 -6.79
C VAL A 129 -2.95 16.14 -6.38
N SER A 130 -3.07 16.39 -5.07
CA SER A 130 -3.65 17.65 -4.55
C SER A 130 -2.66 18.56 -3.81
N LEU A 131 -1.55 18.01 -3.31
CA LEU A 131 -0.50 18.72 -2.55
C LEU A 131 0.77 18.88 -3.40
N THR A 132 0.63 19.55 -4.55
CA THR A 132 1.76 19.90 -5.42
C THR A 132 1.99 21.42 -5.42
N TYR A 133 3.22 21.87 -5.66
CA TYR A 133 3.46 23.31 -5.81
C TYR A 133 2.60 23.93 -6.94
N ALA A 134 2.43 23.18 -8.04
CA ALA A 134 1.67 23.58 -9.22
C ALA A 134 0.16 23.73 -8.95
N SER A 135 -0.41 22.93 -8.04
CA SER A 135 -1.80 23.08 -7.58
C SER A 135 -1.99 24.22 -6.56
N GLY A 136 -0.92 24.93 -6.20
CA GLY A 136 -0.95 26.04 -5.25
C GLY A 136 -0.71 25.62 -3.80
N ALA A 137 -0.33 24.37 -3.54
CA ALA A 137 -0.05 23.90 -2.18
C ALA A 137 1.15 24.67 -1.59
N ARG A 138 0.99 25.14 -0.35
CA ARG A 138 2.02 25.88 0.39
C ARG A 138 2.11 25.36 1.83
N PRO A 139 3.23 25.64 2.54
CA PRO A 139 3.38 25.32 3.95
C PRO A 139 2.30 26.03 4.79
N GLU A 140 1.74 25.34 5.78
CA GLU A 140 0.67 25.86 6.64
C GLU A 140 1.02 25.67 8.10
N LYS A 141 0.79 26.69 8.93
CA LYS A 141 1.05 26.65 10.37
C LYS A 141 0.29 25.50 11.04
N GLY A 142 0.98 24.71 11.87
CA GLY A 142 0.39 23.58 12.59
C GLY A 142 0.20 22.30 11.78
N LYS A 143 0.57 22.27 10.49
CA LYS A 143 0.50 21.07 9.64
C LYS A 143 1.89 20.57 9.26
N ALA A 144 2.04 19.25 9.17
CA ALA A 144 3.26 18.63 8.67
C ALA A 144 3.03 18.12 7.25
N ARG A 145 3.55 18.83 6.25
CA ARG A 145 3.26 18.60 4.83
C ARG A 145 4.47 18.12 4.05
N ALA A 146 4.26 17.12 3.20
CA ALA A 146 5.17 16.78 2.11
C ALA A 146 4.57 17.32 0.82
N ILE A 147 5.07 18.47 0.37
CA ILE A 147 4.58 19.14 -0.85
C ILE A 147 5.39 18.64 -2.03
N ALA A 148 4.70 18.07 -3.02
CA ALA A 148 5.33 17.51 -4.20
C ALA A 148 5.72 18.58 -5.23
N GLU A 149 6.72 18.25 -6.05
CA GLU A 149 7.22 19.09 -7.15
C GLU A 149 7.62 20.50 -6.67
N TRP A 150 8.46 20.57 -5.64
CA TRP A 150 8.89 21.85 -5.08
C TRP A 150 9.99 22.48 -5.94
N PRO A 151 9.80 23.71 -6.46
CA PRO A 151 10.79 24.38 -7.30
C PRO A 151 12.06 24.76 -6.53
N THR A 152 13.21 24.58 -7.17
CA THR A 152 14.53 25.01 -6.70
C THR A 152 15.28 25.71 -7.82
N ASP A 153 16.35 26.43 -7.49
CA ASP A 153 17.24 27.06 -8.48
C ASP A 153 18.32 26.07 -8.99
N SER A 154 18.15 24.77 -8.71
CA SER A 154 19.09 23.74 -9.17
C SER A 154 19.06 23.59 -10.68
N THR A 155 20.25 23.61 -11.28
CA THR A 155 20.46 23.37 -12.71
C THR A 155 20.81 21.91 -13.03
N VAL A 156 20.79 21.03 -12.04
CA VAL A 156 21.19 19.62 -12.19
C VAL A 156 20.21 18.86 -13.11
N ARG A 157 18.93 19.24 -13.11
CA ARG A 157 17.93 18.80 -14.08
C ARG A 157 17.35 19.98 -14.83
N LYS A 158 16.81 19.71 -16.03
CA LYS A 158 16.08 20.70 -16.85
C LYS A 158 14.93 21.40 -16.12
N SER A 159 14.32 20.73 -15.14
CA SER A 159 13.15 21.27 -14.44
C SER A 159 13.51 21.92 -13.09
N GLY A 160 14.56 21.46 -12.41
CA GLY A 160 14.98 22.03 -11.12
C GLY A 160 13.97 21.82 -9.97
N TYR A 161 13.04 20.86 -10.08
CA TYR A 161 12.07 20.56 -9.03
C TYR A 161 12.53 19.37 -8.20
N ALA A 162 12.47 19.50 -6.88
CA ALA A 162 12.57 18.39 -5.95
C ALA A 162 11.28 17.57 -5.99
N ASP A 163 11.36 16.24 -5.84
CA ASP A 163 10.15 15.40 -5.82
C ASP A 163 9.24 15.74 -4.65
N TYR A 164 9.80 15.95 -3.45
CA TYR A 164 9.06 16.50 -2.31
C TYR A 164 9.90 17.44 -1.46
N ALA A 165 9.22 18.44 -0.91
CA ALA A 165 9.70 19.27 0.18
C ALA A 165 8.91 19.02 1.46
N LEU A 166 9.62 18.78 2.57
CA LEU A 166 9.04 18.49 3.88
C LEU A 166 8.98 19.75 4.71
N PHE A 167 7.77 20.09 5.17
CA PHE A 167 7.50 21.25 6.00
C PHE A 167 6.80 20.87 7.29
N VAL A 168 7.27 21.41 8.41
CA VAL A 168 6.53 21.37 9.68
C VAL A 168 6.11 22.78 10.04
N GLY A 169 4.81 23.03 10.03
CA GLY A 169 4.29 24.39 10.01
C GLY A 169 4.71 25.09 8.72
N THR A 170 5.41 26.22 8.87
CA THR A 170 6.02 26.98 7.77
C THR A 170 7.51 26.70 7.61
N LYS A 171 8.07 25.75 8.38
CA LYS A 171 9.52 25.51 8.44
C LYS A 171 9.92 24.42 7.47
N LEU A 172 10.88 24.68 6.60
CA LEU A 172 11.45 23.68 5.71
C LEU A 172 12.44 22.80 6.49
N VAL A 173 12.14 21.50 6.57
CA VAL A 173 12.92 20.55 7.37
C VAL A 173 13.62 19.47 6.55
N GLY A 174 13.24 19.25 5.30
CA GLY A 174 13.92 18.26 4.47
C GLY A 174 13.50 18.20 3.00
N MET A 175 14.31 17.52 2.19
CA MET A 175 14.12 17.27 0.76
C MET A 175 14.07 15.77 0.47
N ILE A 176 13.20 15.36 -0.45
CA ILE A 176 13.12 13.97 -0.93
C ILE A 176 13.33 13.92 -2.45
N GLU A 177 14.21 13.02 -2.89
CA GLU A 177 14.36 12.61 -4.29
C GLU A 177 13.85 11.17 -4.48
N ALA A 178 12.98 10.94 -5.46
CA ALA A 178 12.42 9.64 -5.80
C ALA A 178 13.02 9.11 -7.12
N LYS A 179 13.73 7.98 -7.07
CA LYS A 179 14.23 7.30 -8.29
C LYS A 179 13.49 6.01 -8.57
N ARG A 180 13.22 5.77 -9.85
CA ARG A 180 12.61 4.51 -10.33
C ARG A 180 13.54 3.29 -10.23
N SER A 181 14.85 3.47 -9.98
CA SER A 181 15.84 2.38 -10.04
C SER A 181 15.80 1.46 -8.82
N ALA A 182 15.89 0.15 -9.06
CA ALA A 182 15.92 -0.91 -8.05
C ALA A 182 17.30 -1.12 -7.40
N ILE A 183 18.34 -0.46 -7.92
CA ILE A 183 19.73 -0.66 -7.51
C ILE A 183 20.20 0.61 -6.80
N TYR A 184 20.43 0.49 -5.50
CA TYR A 184 21.07 1.53 -4.70
C TYR A 184 22.39 1.01 -4.15
N SER A 185 23.45 1.79 -4.34
CA SER A 185 24.80 1.57 -3.81
C SER A 185 25.11 2.67 -2.81
N SER A 186 25.60 2.33 -1.61
CA SER A 186 25.92 3.15 -0.40
C SER A 186 26.33 4.63 -0.55
N SER A 187 26.70 5.12 -1.73
CA SER A 187 26.84 6.52 -2.13
C SER A 187 25.53 7.34 -2.20
N VAL A 188 24.41 6.85 -1.63
CA VAL A 188 23.03 6.99 -2.16
C VAL A 188 22.35 8.36 -2.05
N ILE A 189 22.88 9.32 -1.30
CA ILE A 189 22.25 10.64 -1.35
C ILE A 189 22.67 11.32 -2.62
N ASP A 190 21.70 11.31 -3.52
CA ASP A 190 21.85 11.78 -4.87
C ASP A 190 22.41 13.19 -4.88
N TYR A 191 23.35 13.43 -5.79
CA TYR A 191 23.87 14.75 -6.06
C TYR A 191 22.72 15.75 -6.29
N GLN A 192 21.62 15.30 -6.91
CA GLN A 192 20.37 16.05 -7.06
C GLN A 192 19.77 16.50 -5.73
N CYS A 193 19.51 15.56 -4.80
CA CYS A 193 18.92 15.89 -3.50
C CYS A 193 19.77 16.88 -2.70
N LYS A 194 21.11 16.76 -2.78
CA LYS A 194 22.03 17.74 -2.18
C LYS A 194 21.91 19.10 -2.85
N SER A 195 21.93 19.13 -4.17
CA SER A 195 21.80 20.37 -4.93
C SER A 195 20.50 21.08 -4.62
N TYR A 196 19.35 20.38 -4.59
CA TYR A 196 18.05 20.95 -4.24
C TYR A 196 18.06 21.57 -2.84
N ALA A 197 18.62 20.88 -1.85
CA ALA A 197 18.73 21.40 -0.51
C ALA A 197 19.66 22.62 -0.38
N GLN A 198 20.66 22.77 -1.26
CA GLN A 198 21.56 23.94 -1.29
C GLN A 198 20.97 25.12 -2.09
N THR A 199 20.15 24.82 -3.10
CA THR A 199 19.62 25.79 -4.08
C THR A 199 18.13 26.07 -3.88
N VAL A 200 17.65 25.99 -2.64
CA VAL A 200 16.31 26.48 -2.29
C VAL A 200 16.22 27.97 -2.64
N ARG A 201 15.16 28.35 -3.35
CA ARG A 201 15.00 29.69 -3.94
C ARG A 201 14.95 30.77 -2.89
N GLU A 202 15.42 31.98 -3.24
CA GLU A 202 15.31 33.14 -2.36
C GLU A 202 13.84 33.51 -2.06
N ALA A 203 12.92 33.25 -2.99
CA ALA A 203 11.49 33.42 -2.76
C ALA A 203 10.93 32.54 -1.61
N ASP A 204 11.61 31.45 -1.30
CA ASP A 204 11.25 30.51 -0.24
C ASP A 204 12.01 30.79 1.08
N ALA A 205 12.78 31.89 1.15
CA ALA A 205 13.50 32.33 2.35
C ALA A 205 12.66 32.39 3.63
N PRO A 206 11.36 32.80 3.62
CA PRO A 206 10.53 32.77 4.82
C PRO A 206 10.33 31.39 5.44
N TYR A 207 10.59 30.31 4.69
CA TYR A 207 10.47 28.95 5.17
C TYR A 207 11.79 28.36 5.65
N ILE A 208 12.92 29.01 5.35
CA ILE A 208 14.26 28.55 5.73
C ILE A 208 14.48 28.84 7.21
N ILE A 209 14.85 27.81 7.97
CA ILE A 209 15.10 27.92 9.42
C ILE A 209 16.58 28.04 9.79
N GLY A 210 17.47 27.75 8.84
CA GLY A 210 18.90 27.75 9.10
C GLY A 210 19.72 27.43 7.86
N ASN A 211 21.03 27.48 8.01
CA ASN A 211 21.98 27.10 7.00
C ASN A 211 23.05 26.19 7.64
N TRP A 212 23.25 25.00 7.08
CA TRP A 212 24.23 24.03 7.54
C TRP A 212 25.22 23.78 6.42
N ASN A 213 26.39 24.43 6.43
CA ASN A 213 27.41 24.28 5.39
C ASN A 213 26.89 24.44 3.95
N GLY A 214 26.00 25.40 3.74
CA GLY A 214 25.38 25.71 2.44
C GLY A 214 24.05 25.00 2.19
N TYR A 215 23.62 24.08 3.06
CA TYR A 215 22.30 23.44 2.96
C TYR A 215 21.24 24.30 3.66
N LYS A 216 20.16 24.64 2.94
CA LYS A 216 18.97 25.35 3.45
C LYS A 216 17.89 24.39 3.99
N ALA A 217 18.04 23.08 3.74
CA ALA A 217 17.23 22.00 4.30
C ALA A 217 18.13 20.91 4.93
N PRO A 218 17.92 20.53 6.20
CA PRO A 218 18.86 19.71 6.97
C PRO A 218 18.69 18.18 6.78
N LEU A 219 17.49 17.72 6.43
CA LEU A 219 17.20 16.29 6.27
C LEU A 219 17.09 15.93 4.79
N LEU A 220 17.99 15.07 4.32
CA LEU A 220 18.03 14.65 2.92
C LEU A 220 17.60 13.20 2.80
N PHE A 221 16.67 12.92 1.87
CA PHE A 221 16.16 11.59 1.62
C PHE A 221 16.25 11.21 0.14
N ALA A 222 16.60 9.95 -0.12
CA ALA A 222 16.53 9.35 -1.45
C ALA A 222 15.74 8.04 -1.36
N THR A 223 14.74 7.84 -2.22
CA THR A 223 13.87 6.66 -2.16
C THR A 223 13.55 6.06 -3.52
N ASN A 224 13.29 4.74 -3.56
CA ASN A 224 12.69 4.07 -4.73
C ASN A 224 11.22 3.69 -4.54
N GLY A 225 10.60 4.13 -3.43
CA GLY A 225 9.21 3.82 -3.11
C GLY A 225 8.91 2.35 -2.80
N ARG A 226 9.91 1.46 -2.78
CA ARG A 226 9.69 0.05 -2.43
C ARG A 226 9.36 -0.06 -0.95
N LYS A 227 8.38 -0.92 -0.63
CA LYS A 227 8.09 -1.28 0.76
C LYS A 227 9.31 -1.98 1.35
N TYR A 228 9.72 -1.57 2.55
CA TYR A 228 10.77 -2.27 3.27
C TYR A 228 10.36 -3.73 3.52
N LEU A 229 11.18 -4.66 3.02
CA LEU A 229 11.04 -6.10 3.24
C LEU A 229 12.31 -6.58 3.94
N LYS A 230 12.18 -7.08 5.17
CA LYS A 230 13.32 -7.53 6.01
C LYS A 230 14.22 -8.56 5.32
N GLN A 231 13.68 -9.34 4.38
CA GLN A 231 14.44 -10.31 3.57
C GLN A 231 15.31 -9.69 2.47
N LEU A 232 15.13 -8.40 2.17
CA LEU A 232 15.84 -7.62 1.16
C LEU A 232 16.49 -6.39 1.81
N GLU A 233 17.08 -6.56 3.00
CA GLU A 233 17.76 -5.49 3.76
C GLU A 233 18.73 -4.68 2.88
N THR A 234 19.52 -5.34 2.02
CA THR A 234 20.48 -4.69 1.10
C THR A 234 19.83 -3.89 -0.04
N LYS A 235 18.50 -3.83 -0.11
CA LYS A 235 17.73 -3.04 -1.07
C LYS A 235 16.70 -2.14 -0.38
N SER A 236 16.93 -1.76 0.88
CA SER A 236 16.06 -0.83 1.60
C SER A 236 15.75 0.40 0.75
N GLY A 237 14.47 0.79 0.75
CA GLY A 237 13.92 1.73 -0.21
C GLY A 237 14.10 3.20 0.17
N ILE A 238 14.65 3.53 1.35
CA ILE A 238 14.80 4.90 1.85
C ILE A 238 16.21 5.07 2.42
N TRP A 239 16.94 6.03 1.88
CA TRP A 239 18.23 6.49 2.36
C TRP A 239 18.11 7.87 2.96
N PHE A 240 18.82 8.10 4.05
CA PHE A 240 18.72 9.32 4.83
C PHE A 240 20.10 9.84 5.24
N ARG A 241 20.27 11.16 5.26
CA ARG A 241 21.38 11.84 5.93
C ARG A 241 20.88 13.13 6.53
N ASP A 242 21.42 13.38 7.70
CA ASP A 242 21.32 14.65 8.40
C ASP A 242 22.56 15.48 8.05
N VAL A 243 22.40 16.62 7.36
CA VAL A 243 23.52 17.47 6.94
C VAL A 243 23.87 18.57 7.94
N ARG A 244 23.31 18.54 9.16
CA ARG A 244 23.69 19.49 10.22
C ARG A 244 25.13 19.34 10.71
N SER A 245 25.71 18.15 10.53
CA SER A 245 27.10 17.85 10.85
C SER A 245 27.70 17.00 9.75
N ASP A 246 28.90 17.36 9.29
CA ASP A 246 29.60 16.60 8.26
C ASP A 246 30.01 15.19 8.74
N ALA A 247 30.07 14.98 10.07
CA ALA A 247 30.33 13.67 10.67
C ALA A 247 29.15 12.69 10.47
N ASN A 248 27.96 13.19 10.13
CA ASN A 248 26.80 12.35 9.90
C ASN A 248 26.91 11.61 8.56
N ILE A 249 27.07 10.29 8.66
CA ILE A 249 27.10 9.41 7.49
C ILE A 249 25.67 9.08 7.00
N PRO A 250 25.47 8.92 5.68
CA PRO A 250 24.22 8.38 5.15
C PRO A 250 23.89 7.01 5.75
N LYS A 251 22.62 6.79 6.06
CA LYS A 251 22.11 5.51 6.57
C LYS A 251 20.79 5.12 5.92
N GLU A 252 20.52 3.83 5.88
CA GLU A 252 19.24 3.31 5.45
C GLU A 252 18.19 3.45 6.55
N LEU A 253 16.96 3.78 6.16
CA LEU A 253 15.81 3.79 7.06
C LEU A 253 14.81 2.71 6.67
N GLN A 254 14.26 2.03 7.67
CA GLN A 254 13.14 1.08 7.48
C GLN A 254 11.79 1.82 7.38
N VAL A 255 11.69 2.94 8.09
CA VAL A 255 10.48 3.74 8.26
C VAL A 255 10.85 5.22 8.11
N TRP A 256 9.96 6.01 7.51
CA TRP A 256 10.13 7.45 7.39
C TRP A 256 10.22 8.12 8.77
N ILE A 257 10.97 9.21 8.83
CA ILE A 257 11.04 10.04 10.04
C ILE A 257 9.68 10.74 10.20
N SER A 258 9.07 10.58 11.37
CA SER A 258 7.81 11.23 11.72
C SER A 258 8.01 12.73 11.94
N PRO A 259 7.04 13.59 11.59
CA PRO A 259 7.16 15.02 11.82
C PRO A 259 7.05 15.44 13.29
N THR A 260 6.52 14.58 14.16
CA THR A 260 6.31 14.85 15.60
C THR A 260 7.28 14.04 16.48
N GLY A 261 8.52 13.91 16.03
CA GLY A 261 9.54 13.10 16.70
C GLY A 261 10.77 13.90 17.07
N SER A 262 11.51 13.41 18.07
CA SER A 262 12.64 14.11 18.68
C SER A 262 13.65 14.70 17.69
N LEU A 263 13.92 14.05 16.55
CA LEU A 263 14.85 14.59 15.56
C LEU A 263 14.35 15.88 14.89
N VAL A 264 13.06 15.91 14.56
CA VAL A 264 12.41 17.06 13.91
C VAL A 264 12.08 18.13 14.95
N ASP A 265 11.72 17.73 16.16
CA ASP A 265 11.53 18.65 17.28
C ASP A 265 12.84 19.35 17.63
N LEU A 266 13.96 18.62 17.75
CA LEU A 266 15.30 19.19 17.96
C LEU A 266 15.74 20.12 16.81
N LEU A 267 15.24 19.93 15.60
CA LEU A 267 15.49 20.86 14.49
C LEU A 267 14.73 22.17 14.65
N ILE A 268 13.52 22.08 15.18
CA ILE A 268 12.57 23.19 15.28
C ILE A 268 12.80 23.99 16.55
N ASP A 269 13.23 23.36 17.64
CA ASP A 269 13.41 23.94 18.96
C ASP A 269 14.76 24.65 19.13
N TYR A 270 15.81 24.25 18.41
CA TYR A 270 17.13 24.90 18.50
C TYR A 270 17.20 26.29 17.86
N TYR A 271 16.19 26.68 17.09
CA TYR A 271 16.13 27.96 16.36
C TYR A 271 15.03 28.88 16.90
N PHE A 272 14.52 28.62 18.11
CA PHE A 272 13.49 29.41 18.82
C PHE A 272 13.88 29.66 20.27
#